data_AF-A0A1U8JEY0-F1
#
_entry.id   AF-A0A1U8JEY0-F1
#
_cell.length_a   1.000
_cell.length_b   1.000
_cell.length_c   1.000
_cell.angle_alpha   90.00
_cell.angle_beta   90.00
_cell.angle_gamma   90.00
#
_symmetry.space_group_name_H-M   'P 1'
#
loop_
_entity.id
_entity.type
_entity.pdbx_description
1 polymer ?
#
loop_
_entity_poly.entity_id
_entity_poly.type
_entity_poly.pdbx_seq_one_letter_code
_entity_poly.pdbx_strand_id
1 'polypeptide(L)'
;MQHLLRVVPVIGVLNDRKAFKPTPNPAEVDAIFDAPLEMFIKDENRSAEEREWMGEKYLLHFFDYEIENKRYLIWGLTAGILIRAASVVYQRPPAFLEQSPKFKFPGLVDK
;
A
#
# COMPACT_ATOMS: atom_id res chain seq x y z
N MET A 1 11.03 -5.36 -23.29
CA MET A 1 11.37 -5.34 -21.86
C MET A 1 11.24 -3.90 -21.38
N GLN A 2 10.05 -3.53 -20.93
CA GLN A 2 9.76 -2.18 -20.46
C GLN A 2 10.18 -2.09 -18.98
N HIS A 3 10.78 -0.96 -18.61
CA HIS A 3 11.62 -0.75 -17.43
C HIS A 3 11.07 -1.32 -16.11
N LEU A 4 11.78 -2.29 -15.52
CA LEU A 4 11.51 -2.72 -14.15
C LEU A 4 12.07 -1.67 -13.20
N LEU A 5 11.19 -0.88 -12.59
CA LEU A 5 11.54 0.06 -11.52
C LEU A 5 11.50 -0.67 -10.17
N ARG A 6 12.62 -0.68 -9.44
CA ARG A 6 12.67 -1.24 -8.09
C ARG A 6 12.16 -0.20 -7.08
N VAL A 7 11.13 -0.57 -6.32
CA VAL A 7 10.61 0.22 -5.20
C VAL A 7 10.95 -0.49 -3.89
N VAL A 8 11.49 0.24 -2.92
CA VAL A 8 11.82 -0.28 -1.58
C VAL A 8 11.05 0.53 -0.54
N PRO A 9 10.01 -0.04 0.10
CA PRO A 9 9.29 0.66 1.16
C PRO A 9 10.16 0.75 2.41
N VAL A 10 10.18 1.94 3.04
CA VAL A 10 10.86 2.20 4.31
C VAL A 10 9.82 2.68 5.31
N ILE A 11 9.80 2.09 6.50
CA ILE A 11 8.85 2.46 7.56
C ILE A 11 9.49 3.48 8.50
N GLY A 12 8.91 4.66 8.57
CA GLY A 12 9.26 5.69 9.56
C GLY A 12 8.30 5.64 10.74
N VAL A 13 8.85 5.60 11.97
CA VAL A 13 8.06 5.66 13.20
C VAL A 13 8.06 7.08 13.73
N LEU A 14 6.88 7.68 13.82
CA LEU A 14 6.67 9.02 14.39
C LEU A 14 6.32 8.87 15.88
N ASN A 15 7.32 9.05 16.76
CA ASN A 15 7.14 8.89 18.22
C ASN A 15 6.22 9.96 18.83
N ASP A 16 6.30 11.20 18.34
CA ASP A 16 5.39 12.28 18.71
C ASP A 16 4.66 12.80 17.46
N ARG A 17 3.42 12.33 17.30
CA ARG A 17 2.55 12.75 16.21
C ARG A 17 2.25 14.26 16.23
N LYS A 18 2.18 14.89 17.41
CA LYS A 18 1.86 16.32 17.53
C LYS A 18 3.04 17.22 17.16
N ALA A 19 4.26 16.70 17.29
CA ALA A 19 5.47 17.39 16.85
C ALA A 19 5.58 17.44 15.32
N PHE A 20 5.00 16.48 14.59
CA PHE A 20 5.02 16.47 13.14
C PHE A 20 3.90 17.33 12.54
N LYS A 21 4.28 18.50 12.00
CA LYS A 21 3.36 19.44 11.33
C LYS A 21 3.75 19.57 9.86
N PRO A 22 3.23 18.71 8.97
CA PRO A 22 3.62 18.75 7.57
C PRO A 22 3.12 20.03 6.91
N THR A 23 3.95 20.65 6.08
CA THR A 23 3.56 21.75 5.19
C THR A 23 3.59 21.22 3.76
N PRO A 24 2.44 20.91 3.14
CA PRO A 24 2.40 20.35 1.79
C PRO A 24 2.94 21.36 0.76
N ASN A 25 3.71 20.86 -0.20
CA ASN A 25 4.06 21.62 -1.40
C ASN A 25 2.87 21.57 -2.38
N PRO A 26 2.15 22.68 -2.63
CA PRO A 26 0.95 22.66 -3.47
C PRO A 26 1.26 22.35 -4.95
N ALA A 27 2.53 22.41 -5.38
CA ALA A 27 2.91 22.01 -6.74
C ALA A 27 2.89 20.49 -6.95
N GLU A 28 2.94 19.70 -5.88
CA GLU A 28 3.12 18.25 -5.93
C GLU A 28 2.08 17.48 -5.08
N VAL A 29 1.55 18.09 -4.02
CA VAL A 29 0.70 17.43 -3.02
C VAL A 29 -0.63 18.17 -2.90
N ASP A 30 -1.70 17.50 -3.33
CA ASP A 30 -3.08 18.00 -3.26
C ASP A 30 -3.69 17.89 -1.85
N ALA A 31 -3.45 16.76 -1.16
CA ALA A 31 -4.00 16.51 0.16
C ALA A 31 -3.07 15.66 1.04
N ILE A 32 -3.17 15.86 2.34
CA ILE A 32 -2.57 15.02 3.38
C ILE A 32 -3.71 14.54 4.28
N PHE A 33 -3.76 13.25 4.55
CA PHE A 33 -4.74 12.66 5.44
C PHE A 33 -4.12 11.46 6.16
N ASP A 34 -4.74 11.08 7.27
CA ASP A 34 -4.36 9.91 8.05
C ASP A 34 -5.43 8.83 7.90
N ALA A 35 -4.99 7.59 7.72
CA ALA A 35 -5.85 6.42 7.63
C ALA A 35 -5.48 5.42 8.74
N PRO A 36 -6.46 4.79 9.42
CA PRO A 36 -6.17 3.77 10.43
C PRO A 36 -5.44 2.58 9.81
N LEU A 37 -4.22 2.25 10.26
CA LEU A 37 -3.43 1.16 9.69
C LEU A 37 -4.17 -0.19 9.68
N GLU A 38 -5.01 -0.44 10.68
CA GLU A 38 -5.80 -1.66 10.79
C GLU A 38 -6.78 -1.87 9.63
N MET A 39 -7.19 -0.80 8.94
CA MET A 39 -8.14 -0.91 7.83
C MET A 39 -7.60 -1.79 6.69
N PHE A 40 -6.28 -1.84 6.51
CA PHE A 40 -5.63 -2.57 5.41
C PHE A 40 -5.55 -4.07 5.64
N ILE A 41 -6.05 -4.58 6.76
CA ILE A 41 -6.14 -6.03 7.03
C ILE A 41 -7.57 -6.50 7.30
N LYS A 42 -8.55 -5.60 7.23
CA LYS A 42 -9.96 -5.95 7.36
C LYS A 42 -10.65 -5.91 6.00
N ASP A 43 -11.74 -6.65 5.86
CA ASP A 43 -12.50 -6.74 4.62
C ASP A 43 -13.71 -5.78 4.62
N GLU A 44 -13.56 -4.61 5.25
CA GLU A 44 -14.57 -3.56 5.23
C GLU A 44 -14.15 -2.45 4.26
N ASN A 45 -15.09 -2.00 3.41
CA ASN A 45 -14.84 -0.96 2.39
C ASN A 45 -13.67 -1.30 1.46
N ARG A 46 -13.47 -2.60 1.22
CA ARG A 46 -12.45 -3.13 0.31
C ARG A 46 -13.12 -3.80 -0.88
N SER A 47 -12.57 -3.53 -2.07
CA SER A 47 -12.82 -4.33 -3.27
C SER A 47 -11.51 -4.84 -3.86
N ALA A 48 -11.57 -5.82 -4.75
CA ALA A 48 -10.40 -6.29 -5.48
C ALA A 48 -10.75 -6.73 -6.89
N GLU A 49 -9.80 -6.55 -7.80
CA GLU A 49 -9.89 -7.03 -9.17
C GLU A 49 -8.72 -7.96 -9.49
N GLU A 50 -9.00 -9.10 -10.11
CA GLU A 50 -7.93 -9.96 -10.63
C GLU A 50 -7.27 -9.28 -11.84
N ARG A 51 -5.93 -9.33 -11.84
CA ARG A 51 -5.08 -8.85 -12.93
C ARG A 51 -4.01 -9.87 -13.21
N GLU A 52 -3.47 -9.84 -14.41
CA GLU A 52 -2.32 -10.65 -14.80
C GLU A 52 -1.13 -9.74 -15.10
N TRP A 53 0.03 -10.10 -14.54
CA TRP A 53 1.29 -9.43 -14.82
C TRP A 53 2.38 -10.47 -15.04
N MET A 54 3.03 -10.44 -16.21
CA MET A 54 4.12 -11.37 -16.56
C MET A 54 3.73 -12.86 -16.39
N GLY A 55 2.47 -13.20 -16.68
CA GLY A 55 1.93 -14.56 -16.54
C GLY A 55 1.56 -14.96 -15.10
N GLU A 56 1.69 -14.07 -14.12
CA GLU A 56 1.23 -14.31 -12.75
C GLU A 56 -0.05 -13.50 -12.48
N LYS A 57 -1.07 -14.19 -11.97
CA LYS A 57 -2.30 -13.55 -11.51
C LYS A 57 -2.11 -12.94 -10.14
N TYR A 58 -2.57 -11.71 -9.96
CA TYR A 58 -2.56 -11.00 -8.68
C TYR A 58 -3.88 -10.28 -8.44
N LEU A 59 -4.18 -9.98 -7.18
CA LEU A 59 -5.32 -9.14 -6.81
C LEU A 59 -4.87 -7.69 -6.66
N LEU A 60 -5.51 -6.81 -7.42
CA LEU A 60 -5.41 -5.37 -7.26
C LEU A 60 -6.43 -4.94 -6.21
N HIS A 61 -5.96 -4.53 -5.04
CA HIS A 61 -6.81 -4.12 -3.93
C HIS A 61 -7.16 -2.63 -4.00
N PHE A 62 -8.39 -2.33 -3.62
CA PHE A 62 -8.96 -0.99 -3.51
C PHE A 62 -9.56 -0.83 -2.12
N PHE A 63 -9.21 0.25 -1.43
CA PHE A 63 -9.79 0.61 -0.14
C PHE A 63 -10.41 2.00 -0.24
N ASP A 64 -11.72 2.07 -0.02
CA ASP A 64 -12.45 3.31 0.07
C ASP A 64 -12.34 3.87 1.49
N TYR A 65 -11.82 5.10 1.60
CA TYR A 65 -11.67 5.78 2.88
C TYR A 65 -12.40 7.12 2.87
N GLU A 66 -13.29 7.34 3.84
CA GLU A 66 -14.01 8.60 4.00
C GLU A 66 -13.59 9.29 5.31
N ILE A 67 -13.18 10.55 5.21
CA ILE A 67 -12.83 11.41 6.35
C ILE A 67 -13.22 12.85 6.03
N GLU A 68 -13.83 13.56 6.98
CA GLU A 68 -14.25 14.96 6.82
C GLU A 68 -15.06 15.22 5.52
N ASN A 69 -16.00 14.32 5.21
CA ASN A 69 -16.83 14.34 4.00
C ASN A 69 -16.04 14.28 2.67
N LYS A 70 -14.76 13.88 2.71
CA LYS A 70 -13.94 13.61 1.53
C LYS A 70 -13.70 12.11 1.41
N ARG A 71 -13.76 11.60 0.18
CA ARG A 71 -13.48 10.21 -0.16
C ARG A 71 -12.13 10.08 -0.83
N TYR A 72 -11.34 9.11 -0.39
CA TYR A 72 -10.04 8.76 -0.91
C TYR A 72 -10.04 7.29 -1.31
N LEU A 73 -9.47 7.01 -2.48
CA LEU A 73 -9.26 5.65 -2.96
C LEU A 73 -7.78 5.29 -2.78
N ILE A 74 -7.51 4.28 -1.96
CA ILE A 74 -6.16 3.78 -1.72
C ILE A 74 -6.01 2.44 -2.46
N TRP A 75 -5.14 2.40 -3.47
CA TRP A 75 -5.04 1.26 -4.37
C TRP A 75 -3.62 1.06 -4.94
N GLY A 76 -3.44 0.02 -5.75
CA GLY A 76 -2.18 -0.23 -6.46
C GLY A 76 -1.04 -0.65 -5.53
N LEU A 77 0.18 -0.20 -5.85
CA LEU A 77 1.38 -0.53 -5.07
C LEU A 77 1.28 -0.02 -3.62
N THR A 78 0.66 1.15 -3.41
CA THR A 78 0.44 1.74 -2.09
C THR A 78 -0.38 0.82 -1.20
N ALA A 79 -1.51 0.30 -1.70
CA ALA A 79 -2.33 -0.65 -0.95
C ALA A 79 -1.54 -1.93 -0.59
N GLY A 80 -0.79 -2.49 -1.54
CA GLY A 80 0.06 -3.68 -1.27
C GLY A 80 1.09 -3.44 -0.17
N ILE A 81 1.77 -2.29 -0.16
CA ILE A 81 2.73 -1.91 0.90
C ILE A 81 2.01 -1.81 2.25
N LEU A 82 0.83 -1.18 2.30
CA LEU A 82 0.08 -0.97 3.53
C LEU A 82 -0.51 -2.27 4.10
N ILE A 83 -1.02 -3.18 3.26
CA ILE A 83 -1.46 -4.53 3.68
C ILE A 83 -0.30 -5.27 4.35
N ARG A 84 0.89 -5.25 3.73
CA ARG A 84 2.08 -5.91 4.28
C ARG A 84 2.53 -5.28 5.59
N ALA A 85 2.60 -3.94 5.64
CA ALA A 85 2.99 -3.22 6.84
C ALA A 85 2.03 -3.50 8.01
N ALA A 86 0.73 -3.42 7.78
CA ALA A 86 -0.30 -3.73 8.77
C ALA A 86 -0.20 -5.18 9.26
N SER A 87 -0.04 -6.15 8.35
CA SER A 87 0.09 -7.57 8.72
C SER A 87 1.29 -7.84 9.63
N VAL A 88 2.42 -7.18 9.36
CA VAL A 88 3.64 -7.27 10.19
C VAL A 88 3.43 -6.58 11.55
N VAL A 89 2.84 -5.38 11.57
CA VAL A 89 2.62 -4.63 12.82
C VAL A 89 1.63 -5.34 13.74
N TYR A 90 0.52 -5.85 13.20
CA TYR A 90 -0.53 -6.54 13.97
C TYR A 90 -0.27 -8.04 14.16
N GLN A 91 0.82 -8.57 13.58
CA GLN A 91 1.19 -10.00 13.67
C GLN A 91 0.06 -10.94 13.26
N ARG A 92 -0.72 -10.57 12.24
CA ARG A 92 -1.81 -11.39 11.71
C ARG A 92 -2.02 -11.15 10.22
N PRO A 93 -2.51 -12.14 9.47
CA PRO A 93 -2.81 -11.97 8.04
C PRO A 93 -4.04 -11.06 7.83
N PRO A 94 -4.22 -10.50 6.62
CA PRO A 94 -5.46 -9.84 6.25
C PRO A 94 -6.64 -10.83 6.27
N ALA A 95 -7.84 -10.32 6.50
CA ALA A 95 -9.09 -11.07 6.48
C ALA A 95 -9.55 -11.48 5.05
N PHE A 96 -8.73 -11.22 4.05
CA PHE A 96 -8.99 -11.47 2.64
C PHE A 96 -7.77 -12.09 1.97
N LEU A 97 -7.96 -12.67 0.80
CA LEU A 97 -6.86 -13.18 -0.01
C LEU A 97 -6.02 -12.01 -0.56
N GLU A 98 -4.75 -11.92 -0.15
CA GLU A 98 -3.84 -10.87 -0.66
C GLU A 98 -3.41 -11.13 -2.11
N GLN A 99 -3.04 -12.37 -2.46
CA GLN A 99 -2.56 -12.76 -3.80
C GLN A 99 -1.68 -11.68 -4.47
N SER A 100 -0.60 -11.27 -3.78
CA SER A 100 0.27 -10.20 -4.26
C SER A 100 1.13 -10.62 -5.47
N PRO A 101 1.52 -9.67 -6.33
CA PRO A 101 2.41 -9.97 -7.45
C PRO A 101 3.73 -10.57 -6.96
N LYS A 102 4.16 -11.68 -7.56
CA LYS A 102 5.51 -12.21 -7.35
C LYS A 102 6.50 -11.35 -8.11
N PHE A 103 7.05 -10.34 -7.46
CA PHE A 103 8.15 -9.56 -8.03
C PHE A 103 9.39 -10.46 -8.13
N LYS A 104 9.69 -10.93 -9.35
CA LYS A 104 10.94 -11.64 -9.62
C LYS A 104 12.08 -10.64 -9.48
N PHE A 105 12.94 -10.86 -8.50
CA PHE A 105 14.27 -10.25 -8.51
C PHE A 105 14.98 -10.82 -9.74
N PRO A 106 15.58 -10.00 -10.62
CA PRO A 106 16.66 -10.51 -11.45
C PRO A 106 17.65 -11.12 -10.47
N GLY A 107 17.89 -12.43 -10.59
CA GLY A 107 18.91 -13.07 -9.78
C GLY A 107 20.17 -12.23 -9.87
N LEU A 108 20.82 -12.00 -8.73
CA LEU A 108 22.22 -11.61 -8.74
C LEU A 108 22.88 -12.58 -9.70
N VAL A 109 23.40 -12.06 -10.81
CA VAL A 109 24.23 -12.85 -11.70
C VAL A 109 25.38 -13.31 -10.81
N ASP A 110 25.39 -14.59 -10.43
CA ASP A 110 26.53 -15.19 -9.75
C ASP A 110 27.74 -14.90 -10.63
N LYS A 111 28.69 -14.18 -10.05
CA LYS A 111 29.97 -13.84 -10.68
C LYS A 111 31.01 -14.85 -10.22
#